data_AF-A0A0C5DKY2-F1
#
_entry.id   AF-A0A0C5DKY2-F1
#
_cell.length_a   1.000
_cell.length_b   1.000
_cell.length_c   1.000
_cell.angle_alpha   90.00
_cell.angle_beta   90.00
_cell.angle_gamma   90.00
#
_symmetry.space_group_name_H-M   'P 1'
#
loop_
_entity.id
_entity.type
_entity.pdbx_description
1 polymer ?
#
loop_
_entity_poly.entity_id
_entity_poly.type
_entity_poly.pdbx_seq_one_letter_code
_entity_poly.pdbx_strand_id
1 'polypeptide(L)'
;MKHPRSVTLYLFLLTLCAYLTGAEVIGGSPNNEAPNSSRHHLRNGFPGKNDSLPHEEPNNLEGKNESSDQCDTINLGQVTEKEKKTIEQASVQAQDATKPEANNAEQIQAELQKVKTAKDESATAATAAETAKKNAESAGKGLDAAKEAIKKAEEAAGEAKKEAAIAEKAEKDAEAAEKENNLDNVKSQVEIADKALTNAEKKKTEAEIAVEVVKAVAAKEEAQKASDEAQKAYEKAKKASDKAQKANAKEQQDSETAKAVATLKNKADAAAKKAKEEVGKAETAVKDAKSTEDLNVAKQKATAAETAAKDAKKEQVKAEIAAEVAKAKVAKEEAEEAQKTAEAAKKIVDKIAQDTKVPEAQRVAKLATQTASKATEAATEAGKKAQEAEESSKEAEEKAETSDAVKGKADAAEKAAGEAKKASIETEIAVEVAKAEVLNAEVKKTAQEAENDATEAKEQAEKAKAAAEEAKTHGEKAEKVGESTKAHSDEAQQENKNAKDASEEAENRAVDALEEAYAVEAHLARTKNAAESAKSATDMSELEKAKEEAIDAANIAHQKWLKATQAATIAKEKKEAAKVA
;
A
#
# COMPACT_ATOMS: atom_id res chain seq x y z
N MET A 1 25.12 -62.32 -22.44
CA MET A 1 24.24 -61.18 -22.79
C MET A 1 24.76 -59.94 -22.06
N LYS A 2 24.85 -58.76 -22.71
CA LYS A 2 25.29 -57.50 -22.07
C LYS A 2 24.09 -56.53 -22.03
N HIS A 3 23.87 -55.84 -20.90
CA HIS A 3 22.75 -54.90 -20.77
C HIS A 3 23.03 -53.53 -21.43
N PRO A 4 22.04 -52.89 -22.08
CA PRO A 4 22.20 -51.58 -22.70
C PRO A 4 22.07 -50.45 -21.68
N ARG A 5 23.14 -50.16 -20.91
CA ARG A 5 23.16 -49.02 -19.98
C ARG A 5 23.54 -47.66 -20.61
N SER A 6 24.17 -47.67 -21.78
CA SER A 6 24.61 -46.45 -22.48
C SER A 6 23.44 -45.71 -23.17
N VAL A 7 22.57 -46.42 -23.89
CA VAL A 7 21.50 -45.81 -24.71
C VAL A 7 20.51 -45.01 -23.87
N THR A 8 20.10 -45.52 -22.71
CA THR A 8 19.15 -44.84 -21.81
C THR A 8 19.71 -43.55 -21.23
N LEU A 9 21.01 -43.52 -20.92
CA LEU A 9 21.69 -42.32 -20.43
C LEU A 9 21.80 -41.25 -21.53
N TYR A 10 22.12 -41.69 -22.76
CA TYR A 10 22.23 -40.82 -23.93
C TYR A 10 20.88 -40.20 -24.34
N LEU A 11 19.79 -40.97 -24.26
CA LEU A 11 18.43 -40.46 -24.46
C LEU A 11 18.02 -39.44 -23.38
N PHE A 12 18.39 -39.69 -22.12
CA PHE A 12 18.13 -38.73 -21.03
C PHE A 12 18.88 -37.41 -21.23
N LEU A 13 20.14 -37.47 -21.67
CA LEU A 13 20.95 -36.30 -22.06
C LEU A 13 20.34 -35.55 -23.26
N LEU A 14 19.92 -36.24 -24.32
CA LEU A 14 19.26 -35.61 -25.47
C LEU A 14 17.96 -34.90 -25.08
N THR A 15 17.19 -35.47 -24.15
CA THR A 15 15.96 -34.85 -23.63
C THR A 15 16.29 -33.59 -22.81
N LEU A 16 17.41 -33.60 -22.07
CA LEU A 16 17.89 -32.44 -21.34
C LEU A 16 18.38 -31.32 -22.28
N CYS A 17 19.13 -31.67 -23.33
CA CYS A 17 19.58 -30.71 -24.34
C CYS A 17 18.40 -30.01 -25.02
N ALA A 18 17.36 -30.75 -25.41
CA ALA A 18 16.13 -30.19 -26.00
C ALA A 18 15.33 -29.28 -25.06
N TYR A 19 15.58 -29.33 -23.75
CA TYR A 19 14.98 -28.44 -22.74
C TYR A 19 15.87 -27.22 -22.41
N LEU A 20 17.17 -27.30 -22.68
CA LEU A 20 18.17 -26.25 -22.43
C LEU A 20 18.40 -25.36 -23.66
N THR A 21 18.35 -25.91 -24.87
CA THR A 21 18.26 -25.11 -26.10
C THR A 21 16.81 -24.71 -26.32
N GLY A 22 16.39 -23.63 -25.66
CA GLY A 22 15.07 -23.04 -25.88
C GLY A 22 14.82 -22.78 -27.37
N ALA A 23 13.66 -23.21 -27.87
CA ALA A 23 13.32 -23.09 -29.28
C ALA A 23 13.04 -21.62 -29.66
N GLU A 24 14.08 -20.88 -30.03
CA GLU A 24 13.92 -19.58 -30.67
C GLU A 24 13.03 -19.70 -31.91
N VAL A 25 11.97 -18.89 -31.96
CA VAL A 25 11.05 -18.88 -33.10
C VAL A 25 11.72 -18.18 -34.27
N ILE A 26 12.42 -18.95 -35.11
CA ILE A 26 12.96 -18.50 -36.39
C ILE A 26 11.76 -18.18 -37.32
N GLY A 27 11.27 -16.94 -37.24
CA GLY A 27 10.05 -16.48 -37.90
C GLY A 27 10.05 -14.99 -38.24
N GLY A 28 11.23 -14.37 -38.38
CA GLY A 28 11.35 -12.96 -38.74
C GLY A 28 11.16 -12.72 -40.23
N SER A 29 10.08 -12.02 -40.62
CA SER A 29 9.92 -11.37 -41.92
C SER A 29 8.93 -10.19 -41.84
N PRO A 30 9.03 -9.20 -42.74
CA PRO A 30 8.99 -7.81 -42.28
C PRO A 30 7.77 -7.00 -42.72
N ASN A 31 7.79 -5.75 -42.27
CA ASN A 31 6.98 -4.59 -42.67
C ASN A 31 6.23 -4.68 -44.00
N ASN A 32 4.97 -4.23 -43.98
CA ASN A 32 4.45 -3.42 -45.07
C ASN A 32 3.79 -2.17 -44.48
N GLU A 33 4.12 -1.01 -45.03
CA GLU A 33 3.61 0.29 -44.60
C GLU A 33 2.34 0.68 -45.38
N ALA A 34 1.67 1.73 -44.89
CA ALA A 34 0.94 2.70 -45.72
C ALA A 34 -0.39 2.25 -46.41
N PRO A 35 -1.24 3.20 -46.87
CA PRO A 35 -1.55 4.48 -46.22
C PRO A 35 -3.04 4.90 -46.25
N ASN A 36 -3.37 5.88 -45.41
CA ASN A 36 -4.24 7.03 -45.71
C ASN A 36 -5.62 6.83 -46.41
N SER A 37 -6.70 7.05 -45.66
CA SER A 37 -7.78 7.95 -46.07
C SER A 37 -8.00 8.99 -44.95
N SER A 38 -8.04 10.32 -45.13
CA SER A 38 -8.57 11.20 -46.19
C SER A 38 -10.10 11.07 -46.35
N ARG A 39 -10.94 11.90 -45.72
CA ARG A 39 -10.98 13.38 -45.87
C ARG A 39 -11.78 14.14 -44.80
N HIS A 40 -11.50 15.44 -44.78
CA HIS A 40 -12.08 16.53 -43.99
C HIS A 40 -13.57 16.87 -44.28
N HIS A 41 -14.22 17.39 -43.22
CA HIS A 41 -15.25 18.45 -43.16
C HIS A 41 -16.57 18.37 -43.97
N LEU A 42 -17.69 18.62 -43.26
CA LEU A 42 -18.79 19.61 -43.49
C LEU A 42 -19.84 19.33 -42.38
N ARG A 43 -20.27 20.22 -41.46
CA ARG A 43 -20.76 21.62 -41.49
C ARG A 43 -22.29 21.73 -41.63
N ASN A 44 -22.94 22.23 -40.56
CA ASN A 44 -24.34 22.69 -40.43
C ASN A 44 -25.45 21.63 -40.56
N GLY A 45 -26.43 21.61 -39.64
CA GLY A 45 -27.47 20.55 -39.63
C GLY A 45 -28.68 20.72 -38.68
N PHE A 46 -29.01 21.94 -38.24
CA PHE A 46 -30.33 22.27 -37.67
C PHE A 46 -30.91 23.39 -38.54
N PRO A 47 -32.16 23.29 -39.03
CA PRO A 47 -33.25 23.84 -38.20
C PRO A 47 -34.67 23.22 -38.39
N GLY A 48 -35.43 23.21 -37.28
CA GLY A 48 -36.89 23.41 -37.28
C GLY A 48 -37.79 22.17 -37.32
N LYS A 49 -39.11 22.32 -37.07
CA LYS A 49 -39.83 23.54 -36.65
C LYS A 49 -41.25 23.20 -36.14
N ASN A 50 -41.73 23.98 -35.16
CA ASN A 50 -43.13 24.06 -34.68
C ASN A 50 -43.69 22.74 -34.07
N ASP A 51 -44.78 22.68 -33.30
CA ASP A 51 -45.84 23.63 -32.89
C ASP A 51 -45.96 23.66 -31.34
N SER A 52 -46.65 24.57 -30.63
CA SER A 52 -47.05 25.98 -30.83
C SER A 52 -47.55 26.52 -29.46
N LEU A 53 -47.22 27.77 -29.10
CA LEU A 53 -47.76 28.51 -27.93
C LEU A 53 -48.74 29.60 -28.43
N PRO A 54 -49.76 30.06 -27.65
CA PRO A 54 -49.62 30.98 -26.50
C PRO A 54 -50.15 30.39 -25.17
N HIS A 55 -49.77 30.81 -23.95
CA HIS A 55 -49.81 32.13 -23.28
C HIS A 55 -51.23 32.70 -23.02
N GLU A 56 -51.65 32.78 -21.74
CA GLU A 56 -52.15 34.01 -21.06
C GLU A 56 -52.70 33.73 -19.63
N GLU A 57 -52.30 34.58 -18.68
CA GLU A 57 -53.08 35.05 -17.51
C GLU A 57 -53.67 36.43 -17.93
N PRO A 58 -54.79 36.99 -17.37
CA PRO A 58 -55.03 37.06 -15.92
C PRO A 58 -56.50 37.27 -15.41
N ASN A 59 -56.64 37.47 -14.09
CA ASN A 59 -57.58 38.35 -13.35
C ASN A 59 -59.13 38.28 -13.50
N ASN A 60 -59.77 38.01 -12.35
CA ASN A 60 -60.93 38.70 -11.74
C ASN A 60 -62.38 38.58 -12.29
N LEU A 61 -63.30 38.92 -11.38
CA LEU A 61 -64.77 39.14 -11.50
C LEU A 61 -65.68 37.89 -11.59
N GLU A 62 -66.95 37.91 -11.19
CA GLU A 62 -67.66 38.56 -10.05
C GLU A 62 -69.11 37.99 -9.99
N GLY A 63 -69.61 37.66 -8.78
CA GLY A 63 -71.05 37.44 -8.52
C GLY A 63 -71.65 36.08 -8.96
N LYS A 64 -72.91 35.75 -8.59
CA LYS A 64 -73.83 36.41 -7.63
C LYS A 64 -75.01 35.45 -7.29
N ASN A 65 -75.75 35.76 -6.21
CA ASN A 65 -77.05 35.16 -5.81
C ASN A 65 -77.01 33.66 -5.41
N GLU A 66 -77.95 33.04 -4.68
CA GLU A 66 -79.03 33.40 -3.70
C GLU A 66 -79.43 32.06 -3.00
N SER A 67 -80.00 31.95 -1.80
CA SER A 67 -80.44 32.87 -0.72
C SER A 67 -80.16 32.14 0.64
N SER A 68 -80.84 32.17 1.80
CA SER A 68 -82.10 32.74 2.34
C SER A 68 -82.06 32.78 3.90
N ASP A 69 -83.11 33.33 4.53
CA ASP A 69 -83.74 33.03 5.85
C ASP A 69 -82.86 32.52 7.04
N GLN A 70 -82.70 33.29 8.14
CA GLN A 70 -83.63 33.47 9.30
C GLN A 70 -83.83 32.20 10.17
N CYS A 71 -83.82 32.25 11.52
CA CYS A 71 -83.77 33.38 12.46
C CYS A 71 -83.17 33.00 13.84
N ASP A 72 -82.72 34.03 14.57
CA ASP A 72 -82.57 34.22 16.04
C ASP A 72 -82.53 33.03 17.02
N THR A 73 -81.50 33.03 17.90
CA THR A 73 -81.74 33.14 19.36
C THR A 73 -80.51 33.64 20.13
N ILE A 74 -80.73 34.24 21.31
CA ILE A 74 -79.72 34.88 22.17
C ILE A 74 -79.49 34.07 23.45
N ASN A 75 -78.22 33.92 23.85
CA ASN A 75 -77.62 33.97 25.21
C ASN A 75 -76.25 33.26 25.14
N LEU A 76 -75.11 33.93 25.24
CA LEU A 76 -74.59 34.75 26.36
C LEU A 76 -74.39 33.93 27.64
N GLY A 77 -73.17 33.45 27.87
CA GLY A 77 -72.80 32.71 29.07
C GLY A 77 -71.29 32.47 29.21
N GLN A 78 -70.68 33.13 30.21
CA GLN A 78 -69.42 32.77 30.87
C GLN A 78 -68.13 32.72 30.01
N VAL A 79 -67.47 33.88 29.92
CA VAL A 79 -65.99 33.97 29.91
C VAL A 79 -65.54 34.49 31.28
N THR A 80 -64.38 34.07 31.76
CA THR A 80 -63.97 34.13 33.18
C THR A 80 -63.26 35.43 33.61
N GLU A 81 -63.19 35.68 34.92
CA GLU A 81 -62.78 36.94 35.55
C GLU A 81 -61.29 37.33 35.45
N LYS A 82 -60.66 37.26 34.26
CA LYS A 82 -59.27 37.72 34.06
C LYS A 82 -59.06 38.83 33.03
N GLU A 83 -60.07 39.16 32.23
CA GLU A 83 -59.98 40.24 31.22
C GLU A 83 -60.81 41.49 31.57
N LYS A 84 -61.53 41.48 32.70
CA LYS A 84 -62.40 42.58 33.13
C LYS A 84 -61.69 43.67 33.96
N LYS A 85 -60.44 44.02 33.64
CA LYS A 85 -59.64 44.97 34.44
C LYS A 85 -58.85 46.05 33.66
N THR A 86 -59.12 46.21 32.37
CA THR A 86 -58.38 47.15 31.50
C THR A 86 -59.28 48.07 30.67
N ILE A 87 -60.60 48.03 30.87
CA ILE A 87 -61.58 48.85 30.13
C ILE A 87 -62.65 49.40 31.09
N GLU A 88 -62.23 50.20 32.08
CA GLU A 88 -63.14 50.93 33.00
C GLU A 88 -62.60 52.33 33.35
N GLN A 89 -61.96 53.01 32.38
CA GLN A 89 -61.54 54.42 32.46
C GLN A 89 -61.89 55.18 31.16
N ALA A 90 -63.19 55.28 30.83
CA ALA A 90 -63.65 56.17 29.75
C ALA A 90 -65.12 56.60 29.93
N SER A 91 -65.36 57.89 30.23
CA SER A 91 -66.65 58.59 30.18
C SER A 91 -67.70 58.14 31.22
N VAL A 92 -68.58 58.95 31.83
CA VAL A 92 -68.87 60.42 31.89
C VAL A 92 -69.25 60.65 33.39
N GLN A 93 -68.98 61.74 34.13
CA GLN A 93 -69.39 63.16 34.00
C GLN A 93 -68.69 63.92 35.16
N ALA A 94 -67.79 64.89 34.94
CA ALA A 94 -68.03 66.32 34.69
C ALA A 94 -68.63 67.15 35.87
N GLN A 95 -67.95 68.26 36.21
CA GLN A 95 -68.27 69.27 37.26
C GLN A 95 -68.12 68.75 38.71
N ASP A 96 -67.04 69.10 39.43
CA ASP A 96 -66.82 70.45 39.96
C ASP A 96 -65.37 70.99 39.77
N ALA A 97 -65.06 72.17 40.31
CA ALA A 97 -63.88 72.97 39.96
C ALA A 97 -62.59 72.68 40.76
N THR A 98 -61.46 73.17 40.20
CA THR A 98 -60.14 73.39 40.84
C THR A 98 -59.24 72.18 41.17
N LYS A 99 -58.59 71.58 40.15
CA LYS A 99 -57.11 71.42 40.07
C LYS A 99 -56.64 70.74 38.76
N PRO A 100 -55.55 71.19 38.10
CA PRO A 100 -54.94 70.48 36.96
C PRO A 100 -54.09 69.25 37.33
N GLU A 101 -53.74 69.08 38.62
CA GLU A 101 -52.55 68.33 39.04
C GLU A 101 -52.71 66.80 39.06
N ALA A 102 -53.92 66.28 39.25
CA ALA A 102 -54.13 64.85 39.53
C ALA A 102 -53.83 63.92 38.33
N ASN A 103 -54.19 64.35 37.12
CA ASN A 103 -54.16 63.49 35.92
C ASN A 103 -52.74 63.24 35.39
N ASN A 104 -51.78 64.11 35.72
CA ASN A 104 -50.37 63.91 35.37
C ASN A 104 -49.68 62.89 36.29
N ALA A 105 -50.04 62.83 37.58
CA ALA A 105 -49.32 61.99 38.55
C ALA A 105 -49.44 60.49 38.24
N GLU A 106 -50.64 60.01 37.89
CA GLU A 106 -50.86 58.62 37.50
C GLU A 106 -50.16 58.28 36.18
N GLN A 107 -50.16 59.20 35.20
CA GLN A 107 -49.41 59.01 33.95
C GLN A 107 -47.90 59.00 34.17
N ILE A 108 -47.35 59.88 35.02
CA ILE A 108 -45.92 59.89 35.35
C ILE A 108 -45.49 58.56 35.95
N GLN A 109 -46.25 58.00 36.90
CA GLN A 109 -45.91 56.69 37.49
C GLN A 109 -46.02 55.54 36.48
N ALA A 110 -47.02 55.56 35.59
CA ALA A 110 -47.18 54.56 34.54
C ALA A 110 -46.02 54.59 33.53
N GLU A 111 -45.60 55.77 33.09
CA GLU A 111 -44.43 55.92 32.21
C GLU A 111 -43.12 55.57 32.94
N LEU A 112 -42.95 55.97 34.21
CA LEU A 112 -41.78 55.61 35.03
C LEU A 112 -41.62 54.09 35.16
N GLN A 113 -42.72 53.33 35.30
CA GLN A 113 -42.64 51.86 35.29
C GLN A 113 -42.11 51.31 33.97
N LYS A 114 -42.49 51.87 32.81
CA LYS A 114 -41.95 51.43 31.51
C LYS A 114 -40.44 51.63 31.43
N VAL A 115 -39.92 52.80 31.86
CA VAL A 115 -38.47 53.06 31.90
C VAL A 115 -37.75 52.00 32.73
N LYS A 116 -38.34 51.62 33.87
CA LYS A 116 -37.77 50.61 34.80
C LYS A 116 -37.79 49.20 34.21
N THR A 117 -38.89 48.78 33.59
CA THR A 117 -38.97 47.54 32.82
C THR A 117 -37.94 47.51 31.70
N ALA A 118 -37.89 48.54 30.85
CA ALA A 118 -36.96 48.60 29.73
C ALA A 118 -35.48 48.58 30.17
N LYS A 119 -35.15 49.20 31.31
CA LYS A 119 -33.83 49.13 31.94
C LYS A 119 -33.50 47.72 32.45
N ASP A 120 -34.41 47.07 33.18
CA ASP A 120 -34.15 45.74 33.76
C ASP A 120 -34.08 44.66 32.67
N GLU A 121 -34.87 44.79 31.61
CA GLU A 121 -34.80 43.96 30.40
C GLU A 121 -33.51 44.24 29.60
N SER A 122 -33.07 45.49 29.49
CA SER A 122 -31.76 45.84 28.87
C SER A 122 -30.59 45.23 29.63
N ALA A 123 -30.61 45.26 30.96
CA ALA A 123 -29.61 44.62 31.81
C ALA A 123 -29.63 43.08 31.67
N THR A 124 -30.82 42.50 31.49
CA THR A 124 -31.01 41.07 31.19
C THR A 124 -30.43 40.72 29.80
N ALA A 125 -30.63 41.56 28.78
CA ALA A 125 -30.04 41.38 27.47
C ALA A 125 -28.50 41.48 27.50
N ALA A 126 -27.95 42.45 28.23
CA ALA A 126 -26.50 42.63 28.39
C ALA A 126 -25.82 41.47 29.15
N THR A 127 -26.50 40.90 30.16
CA THR A 127 -25.98 39.72 30.90
C THR A 127 -26.09 38.43 30.09
N ALA A 128 -27.12 38.28 29.24
CA ALA A 128 -27.18 37.22 28.24
C ALA A 128 -26.05 37.34 27.21
N ALA A 129 -25.80 38.54 26.66
CA ALA A 129 -24.71 38.79 25.72
C ALA A 129 -23.32 38.51 26.33
N GLU A 130 -23.08 38.88 27.58
CA GLU A 130 -21.85 38.55 28.32
C GLU A 130 -21.68 37.04 28.56
N THR A 131 -22.79 36.34 28.81
CA THR A 131 -22.79 34.87 28.95
C THR A 131 -22.50 34.20 27.61
N ALA A 132 -23.04 34.75 26.52
CA ALA A 132 -22.70 34.35 25.16
C ALA A 132 -21.19 34.55 24.90
N LYS A 133 -20.63 35.75 25.14
CA LYS A 133 -19.18 36.00 25.00
C LYS A 133 -18.33 34.89 25.66
N LYS A 134 -18.60 34.55 26.93
CA LYS A 134 -17.85 33.52 27.68
C LYS A 134 -18.00 32.12 27.09
N ASN A 135 -19.16 31.80 26.52
CA ASN A 135 -19.38 30.54 25.80
C ASN A 135 -18.61 30.50 24.46
N ALA A 136 -18.48 31.63 23.76
CA ALA A 136 -17.65 31.74 22.55
C ALA A 136 -16.16 31.57 22.88
N GLU A 137 -15.65 32.28 23.88
CA GLU A 137 -14.26 32.15 24.37
C GLU A 137 -13.93 30.70 24.78
N SER A 138 -14.89 30.00 25.40
CA SER A 138 -14.71 28.62 25.85
C SER A 138 -14.76 27.61 24.70
N ALA A 139 -15.72 27.72 23.79
CA ALA A 139 -15.87 26.80 22.66
C ALA A 139 -14.82 27.02 21.56
N GLY A 140 -14.31 28.24 21.40
CA GLY A 140 -13.30 28.60 20.41
C GLY A 140 -11.85 28.56 20.92
N LYS A 141 -11.63 28.04 22.13
CA LYS A 141 -10.34 28.15 22.82
C LYS A 141 -9.23 27.38 22.08
N GLY A 142 -8.29 28.12 21.50
CA GLY A 142 -7.18 27.57 20.72
C GLY A 142 -7.49 27.33 19.24
N LEU A 143 -8.70 27.66 18.77
CA LEU A 143 -9.09 27.59 17.36
C LEU A 143 -8.82 28.94 16.68
N ASP A 144 -7.78 29.02 15.84
CA ASP A 144 -7.46 30.25 15.11
C ASP A 144 -8.64 30.75 14.24
N ALA A 145 -9.34 29.81 13.61
CA ALA A 145 -10.54 30.10 12.81
C ALA A 145 -11.73 30.66 13.62
N ALA A 146 -11.74 30.52 14.95
CA ALA A 146 -12.82 31.04 15.81
C ALA A 146 -12.58 32.49 16.23
N LYS A 147 -11.37 33.04 16.07
CA LYS A 147 -10.96 34.34 16.63
C LYS A 147 -11.85 35.51 16.21
N GLU A 148 -12.27 35.58 14.94
CA GLU A 148 -13.17 36.65 14.47
C GLU A 148 -14.56 36.57 15.10
N ALA A 149 -15.10 35.36 15.30
CA ALA A 149 -16.41 35.17 15.90
C ALA A 149 -16.38 35.41 17.42
N ILE A 150 -15.30 35.00 18.11
CA ILE A 150 -15.07 35.40 19.52
C ILE A 150 -15.03 36.93 19.64
N LYS A 151 -14.29 37.60 18.75
CA LYS A 151 -14.18 39.07 18.74
C LYS A 151 -15.52 39.76 18.50
N LYS A 152 -16.35 39.25 17.57
CA LYS A 152 -17.73 39.73 17.37
C LYS A 152 -18.61 39.53 18.60
N ALA A 153 -18.51 38.39 19.28
CA ALA A 153 -19.24 38.14 20.54
C ALA A 153 -18.82 39.12 21.65
N GLU A 154 -17.52 39.45 21.74
CA GLU A 154 -16.99 40.45 22.68
C GLU A 154 -17.44 41.87 22.33
N GLU A 155 -17.41 42.26 21.06
CA GLU A 155 -17.87 43.58 20.59
C GLU A 155 -19.37 43.76 20.85
N ALA A 156 -20.20 42.75 20.51
CA ALA A 156 -21.63 42.76 20.75
C ALA A 156 -21.98 42.79 22.25
N ALA A 157 -21.30 42.01 23.09
CA ALA A 157 -21.48 42.07 24.55
C ALA A 157 -21.04 43.41 25.15
N GLY A 158 -19.96 44.00 24.61
CA GLY A 158 -19.50 45.35 24.97
C GLY A 158 -20.47 46.45 24.56
N GLU A 159 -21.21 46.28 23.47
CA GLU A 159 -22.25 47.22 23.03
C GLU A 159 -23.57 47.05 23.77
N ALA A 160 -24.03 45.83 24.02
CA ALA A 160 -25.20 45.57 24.86
C ALA A 160 -25.06 46.19 26.26
N LYS A 161 -23.85 46.14 26.85
CA LYS A 161 -23.52 46.82 28.11
C LYS A 161 -23.60 48.35 28.04
N LYS A 162 -23.28 48.98 26.90
CA LYS A 162 -23.42 50.44 26.72
C LYS A 162 -24.89 50.82 26.68
N GLU A 163 -25.70 50.07 25.94
CA GLU A 163 -27.15 50.32 25.83
C GLU A 163 -27.86 50.11 27.18
N ALA A 164 -27.52 49.07 27.94
CA ALA A 164 -28.02 48.89 29.30
C ALA A 164 -27.68 50.08 30.23
N ALA A 165 -26.48 50.66 30.09
CA ALA A 165 -26.10 51.87 30.84
C ALA A 165 -26.82 53.15 30.36
N ILE A 166 -27.26 53.21 29.10
CA ILE A 166 -28.13 54.28 28.57
C ILE A 166 -29.53 54.16 29.18
N ALA A 167 -30.10 52.94 29.24
CA ALA A 167 -31.38 52.70 29.91
C ALA A 167 -31.32 52.99 31.43
N GLU A 168 -30.23 52.60 32.11
CA GLU A 168 -29.99 52.94 33.53
C GLU A 168 -29.84 54.46 33.76
N LYS A 169 -29.34 55.22 32.78
CA LYS A 169 -29.33 56.69 32.83
C LYS A 169 -30.74 57.26 32.61
N ALA A 170 -31.49 56.73 31.65
CA ALA A 170 -32.86 57.15 31.38
C ALA A 170 -33.77 56.95 32.61
N GLU A 171 -33.61 55.84 33.36
CA GLU A 171 -34.30 55.62 34.65
C GLU A 171 -34.05 56.78 35.63
N LYS A 172 -32.78 57.18 35.81
CA LYS A 172 -32.39 58.23 36.76
C LYS A 172 -32.82 59.62 36.32
N ASP A 173 -32.74 59.91 35.02
CA ASP A 173 -33.24 61.16 34.44
C ASP A 173 -34.78 61.23 34.53
N ALA A 174 -35.49 60.10 34.39
CA ALA A 174 -36.95 60.01 34.56
C ALA A 174 -37.36 60.18 36.04
N GLU A 175 -36.64 59.55 36.98
CA GLU A 175 -36.84 59.78 38.41
C GLU A 175 -36.53 61.22 38.84
N ALA A 176 -35.68 61.95 38.12
CA ALA A 176 -35.49 63.39 38.34
C ALA A 176 -36.69 64.17 37.80
N ALA A 177 -37.15 63.87 36.58
CA ALA A 177 -38.30 64.51 35.94
C ALA A 177 -39.63 64.29 36.69
N GLU A 178 -39.82 63.13 37.34
CA GLU A 178 -40.95 62.85 38.24
C GLU A 178 -41.00 63.86 39.40
N LYS A 179 -39.85 64.15 40.02
CA LYS A 179 -39.73 65.09 41.16
C LYS A 179 -39.99 66.54 40.74
N GLU A 180 -39.81 66.86 39.46
CA GLU A 180 -40.18 68.13 38.83
C GLU A 180 -41.61 68.13 38.24
N ASN A 181 -42.35 67.01 38.35
CA ASN A 181 -43.69 66.80 37.81
C ASN A 181 -43.79 66.99 36.28
N ASN A 182 -42.69 66.66 35.56
CA ASN A 182 -42.49 66.95 34.15
C ASN A 182 -42.74 65.71 33.26
N LEU A 183 -44.01 65.46 32.97
CA LEU A 183 -44.50 64.30 32.20
C LEU A 183 -43.86 64.14 30.81
N ASP A 184 -43.61 65.24 30.10
CA ASP A 184 -43.07 65.17 28.73
C ASP A 184 -41.58 64.80 28.73
N ASN A 185 -40.81 65.21 29.75
CA ASN A 185 -39.45 64.73 29.94
C ASN A 185 -39.44 63.24 30.34
N VAL A 186 -40.36 62.78 31.21
CA VAL A 186 -40.49 61.34 31.54
C VAL A 186 -40.78 60.51 30.28
N LYS A 187 -41.71 60.95 29.41
CA LYS A 187 -41.99 60.29 28.12
C LYS A 187 -40.77 60.26 27.18
N SER A 188 -39.99 61.34 27.15
CA SER A 188 -38.72 61.38 26.41
C SER A 188 -37.72 60.31 26.90
N GLN A 189 -37.66 60.06 28.21
CA GLN A 189 -36.82 58.99 28.77
C GLN A 189 -37.35 57.58 28.48
N VAL A 190 -38.67 57.36 28.41
CA VAL A 190 -39.24 56.09 27.91
C VAL A 190 -38.77 55.82 26.48
N GLU A 191 -38.88 56.82 25.60
CA GLU A 191 -38.39 56.72 24.23
C GLU A 191 -36.88 56.48 24.09
N ILE A 192 -36.08 56.82 25.10
CA ILE A 192 -34.64 56.53 25.15
C ILE A 192 -34.40 55.11 25.67
N ALA A 193 -35.10 54.70 26.73
CA ALA A 193 -34.99 53.36 27.32
C ALA A 193 -35.49 52.26 26.37
N ASP A 194 -36.61 52.46 25.67
CA ASP A 194 -37.13 51.50 24.68
C ASP A 194 -36.17 51.32 23.49
N LYS A 195 -35.52 52.40 23.03
CA LYS A 195 -34.50 52.33 21.97
C LYS A 195 -33.24 51.62 22.45
N ALA A 196 -32.81 51.88 23.68
CA ALA A 196 -31.69 51.19 24.31
C ALA A 196 -31.98 49.68 24.48
N LEU A 197 -33.17 49.31 24.96
CA LEU A 197 -33.64 47.92 25.03
C LEU A 197 -33.60 47.26 23.64
N THR A 198 -34.23 47.90 22.65
CA THR A 198 -34.29 47.41 21.27
C THR A 198 -32.90 47.18 20.66
N ASN A 199 -31.89 47.96 21.07
CA ASN A 199 -30.50 47.76 20.64
C ASN A 199 -29.76 46.71 21.49
N ALA A 200 -29.97 46.67 22.81
CA ALA A 200 -29.42 45.66 23.70
C ALA A 200 -29.88 44.24 23.30
N GLU A 201 -31.15 44.08 22.91
CA GLU A 201 -31.68 42.82 22.38
C GLU A 201 -31.04 42.40 21.05
N LYS A 202 -30.90 43.32 20.09
CA LYS A 202 -30.17 43.03 18.83
C LYS A 202 -28.73 42.58 19.13
N LYS A 203 -28.06 43.23 20.08
CA LYS A 203 -26.68 42.93 20.46
C LYS A 203 -26.53 41.63 21.26
N LYS A 204 -27.54 41.26 22.05
CA LYS A 204 -27.69 39.90 22.59
C LYS A 204 -27.77 38.88 21.45
N THR A 205 -28.65 39.08 20.46
CA THR A 205 -28.80 38.16 19.32
C THR A 205 -27.52 38.07 18.48
N GLU A 206 -26.82 39.17 18.22
CA GLU A 206 -25.49 39.16 17.57
C GLU A 206 -24.47 38.32 18.37
N ALA A 207 -24.43 38.45 19.69
CA ALA A 207 -23.53 37.66 20.55
C ALA A 207 -23.92 36.17 20.59
N GLU A 208 -25.21 35.84 20.65
CA GLU A 208 -25.73 34.47 20.63
C GLU A 208 -25.46 33.77 19.28
N ILE A 209 -25.62 34.47 18.16
CA ILE A 209 -25.21 33.98 16.83
C ILE A 209 -23.70 33.71 16.80
N ALA A 210 -22.89 34.65 17.32
CA ALA A 210 -21.44 34.51 17.32
C ALA A 210 -20.92 33.30 18.13
N VAL A 211 -21.57 32.93 19.24
CA VAL A 211 -21.29 31.69 20.00
C VAL A 211 -21.47 30.45 19.14
N GLU A 212 -22.59 30.38 18.45
CA GLU A 212 -22.99 29.18 17.73
C GLU A 212 -22.22 29.06 16.40
N VAL A 213 -21.80 30.19 15.80
CA VAL A 213 -20.76 30.23 14.76
C VAL A 213 -19.45 29.63 15.29
N VAL A 214 -18.99 30.00 16.48
CA VAL A 214 -17.78 29.40 17.08
C VAL A 214 -17.92 27.88 17.30
N LYS A 215 -19.08 27.42 17.80
CA LYS A 215 -19.33 25.97 17.95
C LYS A 215 -19.31 25.23 16.61
N ALA A 216 -19.85 25.86 15.56
CA ALA A 216 -19.82 25.29 14.20
C ALA A 216 -18.39 25.33 13.59
N VAL A 217 -17.57 26.34 13.88
CA VAL A 217 -16.12 26.33 13.57
C VAL A 217 -15.41 25.15 14.25
N ALA A 218 -15.69 24.90 15.53
CA ALA A 218 -15.06 23.80 16.27
C ALA A 218 -15.39 22.43 15.66
N ALA A 219 -16.68 22.14 15.43
CA ALA A 219 -17.12 20.92 14.76
C ALA A 219 -16.55 20.78 13.33
N LYS A 220 -16.42 21.89 12.60
CA LYS A 220 -15.80 21.94 11.26
C LYS A 220 -14.31 21.61 11.30
N GLU A 221 -13.56 22.06 12.31
CA GLU A 221 -12.12 21.72 12.42
C GLU A 221 -11.91 20.27 12.87
N GLU A 222 -12.79 19.72 13.72
CA GLU A 222 -12.77 18.30 14.09
C GLU A 222 -13.07 17.39 12.89
N ALA A 223 -14.07 17.75 12.07
CA ALA A 223 -14.35 17.07 10.81
C ALA A 223 -13.19 17.18 9.80
N GLN A 224 -12.51 18.35 9.71
CA GLN A 224 -11.32 18.52 8.87
C GLN A 224 -10.17 17.60 9.32
N LYS A 225 -9.88 17.53 10.62
CA LYS A 225 -8.84 16.63 11.17
C LYS A 225 -9.11 15.17 10.81
N ALA A 226 -10.34 14.70 11.01
CA ALA A 226 -10.74 13.35 10.64
C ALA A 226 -10.67 13.09 9.12
N SER A 227 -10.97 14.10 8.28
CA SER A 227 -10.79 14.00 6.82
C SER A 227 -9.32 13.93 6.39
N ASP A 228 -8.41 14.63 7.07
CA ASP A 228 -6.97 14.59 6.77
C ASP A 228 -6.29 13.31 7.32
N GLU A 229 -6.78 12.75 8.43
CA GLU A 229 -6.42 11.40 8.87
C GLU A 229 -6.80 10.35 7.81
N ALA A 230 -8.04 10.38 7.32
CA ALA A 230 -8.52 9.46 6.30
C ALA A 230 -7.67 9.54 5.01
N GLN A 231 -7.30 10.74 4.55
CA GLN A 231 -6.43 10.88 3.36
C GLN A 231 -5.01 10.36 3.63
N LYS A 232 -4.41 10.63 4.80
CA LYS A 232 -3.06 10.14 5.14
C LYS A 232 -2.99 8.61 5.13
N ALA A 233 -4.04 7.94 5.60
CA ALA A 233 -4.11 6.49 5.62
C ALA A 233 -4.56 5.87 4.27
N TYR A 234 -5.33 6.58 3.43
CA TYR A 234 -5.50 6.19 2.02
C TYR A 234 -4.15 6.06 1.30
N GLU A 235 -3.23 7.02 1.49
CA GLU A 235 -1.88 6.93 0.91
C GLU A 235 -1.00 5.81 1.51
N LYS A 236 -1.33 5.29 2.71
CA LYS A 236 -0.71 4.04 3.22
C LYS A 236 -1.30 2.81 2.51
N ALA A 237 -2.63 2.67 2.51
CA ALA A 237 -3.33 1.53 1.92
C ALA A 237 -3.00 1.38 0.42
N LYS A 238 -2.88 2.52 -0.28
CA LYS A 238 -2.34 2.60 -1.65
C LYS A 238 -0.93 2.02 -1.76
N LYS A 239 0.03 2.44 -0.92
CA LYS A 239 1.41 1.88 -0.95
C LYS A 239 1.46 0.38 -0.66
N ALA A 240 0.65 -0.11 0.27
CA ALA A 240 0.55 -1.55 0.55
C ALA A 240 -0.07 -2.32 -0.63
N SER A 241 -1.17 -1.80 -1.22
CA SER A 241 -1.77 -2.32 -2.46
C SER A 241 -0.79 -2.35 -3.63
N ASP A 242 -0.02 -1.27 -3.84
CA ASP A 242 0.94 -1.14 -4.93
C ASP A 242 2.14 -2.10 -4.72
N LYS A 243 2.48 -2.47 -3.47
CA LYS A 243 3.45 -3.53 -3.15
C LYS A 243 2.88 -4.92 -3.44
N ALA A 244 1.65 -5.21 -3.02
CA ALA A 244 1.00 -6.50 -3.27
C ALA A 244 0.79 -6.78 -4.76
N GLN A 245 0.40 -5.77 -5.56
CA GLN A 245 0.30 -5.89 -7.02
C GLN A 245 1.66 -6.16 -7.68
N LYS A 246 2.74 -5.54 -7.21
CA LYS A 246 4.10 -5.79 -7.76
C LYS A 246 4.60 -7.21 -7.51
N ALA A 247 4.21 -7.85 -6.41
CA ALA A 247 4.54 -9.24 -6.15
C ALA A 247 3.68 -10.21 -7.00
N ASN A 248 2.38 -9.93 -7.17
CA ASN A 248 1.49 -10.70 -8.04
C ASN A 248 1.83 -10.63 -9.55
N ALA A 249 2.72 -9.71 -9.96
CA ALA A 249 3.04 -9.40 -11.35
C ALA A 249 3.72 -10.53 -12.15
N LYS A 250 4.01 -11.69 -11.53
CA LYS A 250 4.68 -12.81 -12.20
C LYS A 250 3.73 -13.84 -12.86
N GLU A 251 2.45 -13.91 -12.48
CA GLU A 251 1.48 -14.72 -13.25
C GLU A 251 -0.02 -14.37 -13.10
N GLN A 252 -0.46 -13.56 -12.11
CA GLN A 252 -1.89 -13.20 -11.97
C GLN A 252 -2.15 -11.70 -11.80
N GLN A 253 -2.40 -11.02 -12.92
CA GLN A 253 -3.03 -9.70 -12.96
C GLN A 253 -4.51 -9.72 -12.50
N ASP A 254 -5.07 -10.91 -12.26
CA ASP A 254 -6.48 -11.17 -12.05
C ASP A 254 -6.86 -11.66 -10.63
N SER A 255 -5.92 -11.77 -9.68
CA SER A 255 -6.21 -12.34 -8.36
C SER A 255 -7.30 -11.56 -7.61
N GLU A 256 -8.25 -12.29 -7.00
CA GLU A 256 -9.42 -11.69 -6.34
C GLU A 256 -9.02 -10.72 -5.22
N THR A 257 -7.93 -11.03 -4.54
CA THR A 257 -7.25 -10.19 -3.55
C THR A 257 -6.94 -8.79 -4.10
N ALA A 258 -6.34 -8.67 -5.29
CA ALA A 258 -6.01 -7.38 -5.89
C ALA A 258 -7.27 -6.58 -6.28
N LYS A 259 -8.33 -7.26 -6.75
CA LYS A 259 -9.63 -6.66 -7.07
C LYS A 259 -10.37 -6.16 -5.82
N ALA A 260 -10.32 -6.91 -4.73
CA ALA A 260 -10.90 -6.53 -3.44
C ALA A 260 -10.23 -5.28 -2.86
N VAL A 261 -8.89 -5.25 -2.82
CA VAL A 261 -8.13 -4.09 -2.34
C VAL A 261 -8.38 -2.86 -3.23
N ALA A 262 -8.39 -3.00 -4.55
CA ALA A 262 -8.73 -1.90 -5.47
C ALA A 262 -10.16 -1.37 -5.26
N THR A 263 -11.12 -2.25 -4.95
CA THR A 263 -12.51 -1.86 -4.65
C THR A 263 -12.60 -1.07 -3.35
N LEU A 264 -11.93 -1.52 -2.29
CA LEU A 264 -11.90 -0.82 -0.99
C LEU A 264 -11.14 0.52 -1.07
N LYS A 265 -10.03 0.57 -1.81
CA LYS A 265 -9.29 1.80 -2.15
C LYS A 265 -10.19 2.86 -2.80
N ASN A 266 -11.05 2.46 -3.74
CA ASN A 266 -12.00 3.36 -4.40
C ASN A 266 -13.12 3.84 -3.45
N LYS A 267 -13.60 2.99 -2.52
CA LYS A 267 -14.57 3.40 -1.48
C LYS A 267 -13.96 4.40 -0.51
N ALA A 268 -12.73 4.16 -0.05
CA ALA A 268 -12.02 5.06 0.85
C ALA A 268 -11.74 6.43 0.20
N ASP A 269 -11.31 6.46 -1.07
CA ASP A 269 -11.14 7.70 -1.85
C ASP A 269 -12.47 8.47 -2.01
N ALA A 270 -13.57 7.79 -2.36
CA ALA A 270 -14.89 8.41 -2.49
C ALA A 270 -15.39 8.97 -1.14
N ALA A 271 -15.21 8.24 -0.04
CA ALA A 271 -15.59 8.69 1.30
C ALA A 271 -14.73 9.88 1.77
N ALA A 272 -13.42 9.86 1.53
CA ALA A 272 -12.53 10.98 1.84
C ALA A 272 -12.86 12.25 1.02
N LYS A 273 -13.21 12.10 -0.27
CA LYS A 273 -13.70 13.22 -1.10
C LYS A 273 -15.01 13.79 -0.57
N LYS A 274 -15.98 12.93 -0.22
CA LYS A 274 -17.24 13.35 0.40
C LYS A 274 -17.02 14.09 1.72
N ALA A 275 -16.10 13.63 2.57
CA ALA A 275 -15.73 14.32 3.81
C ALA A 275 -15.21 15.74 3.53
N LYS A 276 -14.27 15.91 2.58
CA LYS A 276 -13.78 17.24 2.18
C LYS A 276 -14.87 18.14 1.60
N GLU A 277 -15.78 17.60 0.80
CA GLU A 277 -16.91 18.36 0.27
C GLU A 277 -17.85 18.87 1.37
N GLU A 278 -18.23 18.02 2.33
CA GLU A 278 -19.12 18.45 3.43
C GLU A 278 -18.40 19.40 4.39
N VAL A 279 -17.09 19.24 4.64
CA VAL A 279 -16.29 20.23 5.38
C VAL A 279 -16.24 21.58 4.64
N GLY A 280 -16.13 21.56 3.30
CA GLY A 280 -16.23 22.78 2.48
C GLY A 280 -17.60 23.46 2.56
N LYS A 281 -18.69 22.68 2.51
CA LYS A 281 -20.08 23.16 2.67
C LYS A 281 -20.34 23.69 4.08
N ALA A 282 -19.69 23.11 5.10
CA ALA A 282 -19.69 23.63 6.46
C ALA A 282 -18.89 24.95 6.55
N GLU A 283 -17.72 25.05 5.89
CA GLU A 283 -16.92 26.28 5.89
C GLU A 283 -17.66 27.48 5.29
N THR A 284 -18.39 27.29 4.18
CA THR A 284 -19.20 28.37 3.60
C THR A 284 -20.36 28.75 4.53
N ALA A 285 -21.16 27.77 4.97
CA ALA A 285 -22.31 28.05 5.84
C ALA A 285 -21.93 28.74 7.16
N VAL A 286 -20.77 28.41 7.73
CA VAL A 286 -20.24 29.05 8.95
C VAL A 286 -19.74 30.49 8.71
N LYS A 287 -19.21 30.81 7.53
CA LYS A 287 -18.81 32.19 7.16
C LYS A 287 -19.99 33.08 6.81
N ASP A 288 -21.01 32.50 6.18
CA ASP A 288 -22.18 33.24 5.70
C ASP A 288 -23.20 33.51 6.80
N ALA A 289 -23.16 32.75 7.90
CA ALA A 289 -24.11 32.82 9.02
C ALA A 289 -24.23 34.20 9.67
N LYS A 290 -25.40 34.84 9.47
CA LYS A 290 -25.76 36.16 10.01
C LYS A 290 -27.13 36.16 10.71
N SER A 291 -27.90 35.08 10.59
CA SER A 291 -29.21 34.88 11.21
C SER A 291 -29.32 33.51 11.91
N THR A 292 -30.40 33.31 12.66
CA THR A 292 -30.80 32.04 13.27
C THR A 292 -31.01 30.91 12.25
N GLU A 293 -31.55 31.24 11.08
CA GLU A 293 -31.80 30.32 9.99
C GLU A 293 -30.49 29.84 9.35
N ASP A 294 -29.59 30.77 9.02
CA ASP A 294 -28.26 30.42 8.49
C ASP A 294 -27.47 29.57 9.50
N LEU A 295 -27.62 29.89 10.79
CA LEU A 295 -26.96 29.18 11.87
C LEU A 295 -27.45 27.71 11.99
N ASN A 296 -28.75 27.47 11.80
CA ASN A 296 -29.28 26.11 11.73
C ASN A 296 -28.75 25.36 10.50
N VAL A 297 -28.59 26.03 9.35
CA VAL A 297 -27.92 25.45 8.18
C VAL A 297 -26.45 25.13 8.50
N ALA A 298 -25.71 26.04 9.12
CA ALA A 298 -24.31 25.85 9.51
C ALA A 298 -24.14 24.63 10.43
N LYS A 299 -25.02 24.47 11.43
CA LYS A 299 -25.06 23.28 12.31
C LYS A 299 -25.31 21.99 11.55
N GLN A 300 -26.30 21.97 10.64
CA GLN A 300 -26.59 20.80 9.80
C GLN A 300 -25.43 20.44 8.86
N LYS A 301 -24.69 21.43 8.35
CA LYS A 301 -23.48 21.17 7.55
C LYS A 301 -22.32 20.66 8.40
N ALA A 302 -22.15 21.16 9.62
CA ALA A 302 -21.11 20.67 10.53
C ALA A 302 -21.33 19.19 10.92
N THR A 303 -22.57 18.79 11.25
CA THR A 303 -22.87 17.37 11.57
C THR A 303 -22.83 16.46 10.34
N ALA A 304 -23.16 16.96 9.15
CA ALA A 304 -22.95 16.24 7.89
C ALA A 304 -21.46 16.00 7.62
N ALA A 305 -20.60 17.00 7.86
CA ALA A 305 -19.15 16.89 7.74
C ALA A 305 -18.54 15.90 8.75
N GLU A 306 -18.96 15.98 10.02
CA GLU A 306 -18.57 15.04 11.08
C GLU A 306 -18.94 13.58 10.72
N THR A 307 -20.17 13.38 10.22
CA THR A 307 -20.66 12.06 9.79
C THR A 307 -19.86 11.53 8.60
N ALA A 308 -19.64 12.35 7.58
CA ALA A 308 -18.87 11.96 6.40
C ALA A 308 -17.40 11.64 6.75
N ALA A 309 -16.79 12.35 7.70
CA ALA A 309 -15.44 12.05 8.17
C ALA A 309 -15.37 10.76 9.00
N LYS A 310 -16.38 10.47 9.84
CA LYS A 310 -16.51 9.17 10.54
C LYS A 310 -16.64 8.01 9.56
N ASP A 311 -17.41 8.15 8.49
CA ASP A 311 -17.54 7.12 7.46
C ASP A 311 -16.27 6.95 6.62
N ALA A 312 -15.57 8.05 6.31
CA ALA A 312 -14.25 7.98 5.66
C ALA A 312 -13.23 7.21 6.51
N LYS A 313 -13.23 7.39 7.84
CA LYS A 313 -12.36 6.64 8.76
C LYS A 313 -12.68 5.14 8.81
N LYS A 314 -13.96 4.74 8.68
CA LYS A 314 -14.36 3.31 8.58
C LYS A 314 -13.87 2.66 7.29
N GLU A 315 -14.12 3.28 6.13
CA GLU A 315 -13.69 2.69 4.84
C GLU A 315 -12.16 2.72 4.68
N GLN A 316 -11.49 3.70 5.28
CA GLN A 316 -10.03 3.74 5.43
C GLN A 316 -9.49 2.52 6.22
N VAL A 317 -10.08 2.22 7.38
CA VAL A 317 -9.70 1.04 8.20
C VAL A 317 -9.81 -0.26 7.39
N LYS A 318 -10.94 -0.47 6.70
CA LYS A 318 -11.13 -1.65 5.83
C LYS A 318 -10.10 -1.72 4.69
N ALA A 319 -9.77 -0.60 4.07
CA ALA A 319 -8.77 -0.54 3.01
C ALA A 319 -7.34 -0.82 3.50
N GLU A 320 -6.99 -0.40 4.73
CA GLU A 320 -5.69 -0.71 5.36
C GLU A 320 -5.64 -2.20 5.76
N ILE A 321 -6.69 -2.73 6.40
CA ILE A 321 -6.85 -4.15 6.75
C ILE A 321 -6.72 -5.06 5.52
N ALA A 322 -7.48 -4.79 4.46
CA ALA A 322 -7.46 -5.62 3.26
C ALA A 322 -6.09 -5.60 2.54
N ALA A 323 -5.36 -4.48 2.60
CA ALA A 323 -4.02 -4.39 2.04
C ALA A 323 -2.98 -5.19 2.85
N GLU A 324 -3.11 -5.26 4.18
CA GLU A 324 -2.27 -6.11 5.03
C GLU A 324 -2.62 -7.60 4.87
N VAL A 325 -3.92 -7.97 4.71
CA VAL A 325 -4.31 -9.34 4.32
C VAL A 325 -3.73 -9.71 2.96
N ALA A 326 -3.76 -8.80 1.98
CA ALA A 326 -3.18 -9.02 0.66
C ALA A 326 -1.66 -9.24 0.72
N LYS A 327 -0.95 -8.44 1.53
CA LYS A 327 0.47 -8.62 1.84
C LYS A 327 0.73 -10.03 2.43
N ALA A 328 -0.09 -10.46 3.38
CA ALA A 328 0.08 -11.76 4.02
C ALA A 328 -0.15 -12.93 3.06
N LYS A 329 -1.16 -12.84 2.17
CA LYS A 329 -1.41 -13.84 1.11
C LYS A 329 -0.27 -13.93 0.10
N VAL A 330 0.26 -12.79 -0.35
CA VAL A 330 1.49 -12.72 -1.16
C VAL A 330 2.65 -13.43 -0.48
N ALA A 331 2.90 -13.15 0.80
CA ALA A 331 4.00 -13.78 1.53
C ALA A 331 3.85 -15.30 1.63
N LYS A 332 2.62 -15.82 1.80
CA LYS A 332 2.34 -17.26 1.70
C LYS A 332 2.69 -17.81 0.31
N GLU A 333 2.22 -17.18 -0.76
CA GLU A 333 2.46 -17.61 -2.15
C GLU A 333 3.97 -17.69 -2.47
N GLU A 334 4.72 -16.66 -2.09
CA GLU A 334 6.18 -16.61 -2.23
C GLU A 334 6.90 -17.71 -1.42
N ALA A 335 6.40 -18.02 -0.22
CA ALA A 335 6.97 -19.07 0.62
C ALA A 335 6.68 -20.48 0.07
N GLU A 336 5.50 -20.70 -0.52
CA GLU A 336 5.19 -21.95 -1.22
C GLU A 336 6.05 -22.14 -2.49
N GLU A 337 6.39 -21.09 -3.23
CA GLU A 337 7.33 -21.16 -4.36
C GLU A 337 8.74 -21.57 -3.88
N ALA A 338 9.21 -20.97 -2.78
CA ALA A 338 10.46 -21.35 -2.13
C ALA A 338 10.45 -22.81 -1.63
N GLN A 339 9.35 -23.27 -1.02
CA GLN A 339 9.20 -24.67 -0.63
C GLN A 339 9.26 -25.62 -1.84
N LYS A 340 8.52 -25.33 -2.92
CA LYS A 340 8.51 -26.15 -4.15
C LYS A 340 9.91 -26.27 -4.75
N THR A 341 10.68 -25.17 -4.73
CA THR A 341 12.08 -25.11 -5.17
C THR A 341 12.99 -25.94 -4.27
N ALA A 342 12.90 -25.77 -2.94
CA ALA A 342 13.66 -26.55 -1.97
C ALA A 342 13.36 -28.06 -2.04
N GLU A 343 12.10 -28.45 -2.28
CA GLU A 343 11.71 -29.85 -2.48
C GLU A 343 12.21 -30.43 -3.81
N ALA A 344 12.31 -29.63 -4.87
CA ALA A 344 12.94 -30.03 -6.12
C ALA A 344 14.45 -30.24 -5.94
N ALA A 345 15.13 -29.31 -5.28
CA ALA A 345 16.53 -29.40 -4.91
C ALA A 345 16.81 -30.65 -4.04
N LYS A 346 15.98 -30.90 -3.02
CA LYS A 346 16.01 -32.10 -2.17
C LYS A 346 15.97 -33.41 -2.96
N LYS A 347 15.11 -33.52 -3.98
CA LYS A 347 15.03 -34.71 -4.86
C LYS A 347 16.30 -34.95 -5.68
N ILE A 348 17.20 -33.96 -5.81
CA ILE A 348 18.52 -34.10 -6.44
C ILE A 348 19.54 -34.60 -5.40
N VAL A 349 19.63 -33.96 -4.23
CA VAL A 349 20.59 -34.38 -3.18
C VAL A 349 20.25 -35.74 -2.56
N ASP A 350 18.98 -36.09 -2.40
CA ASP A 350 18.58 -37.42 -1.93
C ASP A 350 19.00 -38.54 -2.91
N LYS A 351 19.12 -38.24 -4.22
CA LYS A 351 19.74 -39.15 -5.20
C LYS A 351 21.26 -39.19 -5.08
N ILE A 352 21.91 -38.02 -5.04
CA ILE A 352 23.37 -37.94 -4.86
C ILE A 352 23.81 -38.75 -3.63
N ALA A 353 23.08 -38.64 -2.51
CA ALA A 353 23.36 -39.38 -1.29
C ALA A 353 23.25 -40.91 -1.43
N GLN A 354 22.38 -41.41 -2.31
CA GLN A 354 22.16 -42.83 -2.58
C GLN A 354 23.12 -43.40 -3.63
N ASP A 355 23.34 -42.65 -4.72
CA ASP A 355 24.12 -43.11 -5.88
C ASP A 355 25.64 -42.95 -5.66
N THR A 356 26.08 -41.93 -4.90
CA THR A 356 27.51 -41.67 -4.69
C THR A 356 28.13 -42.46 -3.54
N LYS A 357 29.44 -42.69 -3.64
CA LYS A 357 30.30 -43.20 -2.57
C LYS A 357 31.22 -42.12 -1.98
N VAL A 358 31.13 -40.88 -2.46
CA VAL A 358 31.94 -39.75 -2.00
C VAL A 358 31.40 -39.24 -0.65
N PRO A 359 32.12 -39.41 0.48
CA PRO A 359 31.55 -39.15 1.81
C PRO A 359 31.19 -37.68 2.02
N GLU A 360 31.95 -36.76 1.42
CA GLU A 360 31.71 -35.32 1.54
C GLU A 360 30.48 -34.88 0.74
N ALA A 361 30.26 -35.44 -0.46
CA ALA A 361 29.01 -35.25 -1.21
C ALA A 361 27.80 -35.76 -0.42
N GLN A 362 27.89 -36.92 0.23
CA GLN A 362 26.84 -37.44 1.12
C GLN A 362 26.60 -36.53 2.34
N ARG A 363 27.67 -35.97 2.93
CA ARG A 363 27.58 -35.02 4.06
C ARG A 363 26.86 -33.74 3.67
N VAL A 364 27.22 -33.16 2.52
CA VAL A 364 26.60 -31.94 1.98
C VAL A 364 25.14 -32.21 1.58
N ALA A 365 24.86 -33.33 0.91
CA ALA A 365 23.50 -33.74 0.57
C ALA A 365 22.59 -33.87 1.80
N LYS A 366 23.10 -34.46 2.90
CA LYS A 366 22.35 -34.55 4.16
C LYS A 366 22.04 -33.19 4.78
N LEU A 367 22.97 -32.22 4.67
CA LEU A 367 22.74 -30.85 5.13
C LEU A 367 21.71 -30.13 4.25
N ALA A 368 21.80 -30.27 2.93
CA ALA A 368 20.80 -29.74 1.99
C ALA A 368 19.39 -30.28 2.31
N THR A 369 19.25 -31.58 2.57
CA THR A 369 17.96 -32.18 2.96
C THR A 369 17.44 -31.70 4.33
N GLN A 370 18.31 -31.23 5.24
CA GLN A 370 17.89 -30.53 6.46
C GLN A 370 17.44 -29.09 6.20
N THR A 371 18.18 -28.34 5.38
CA THR A 371 17.82 -26.96 5.00
C THR A 371 16.53 -26.90 4.19
N ALA A 372 16.28 -27.88 3.32
CA ALA A 372 15.01 -28.02 2.60
C ALA A 372 13.81 -28.16 3.54
N SER A 373 13.94 -28.93 4.64
CA SER A 373 12.88 -29.04 5.64
C SER A 373 12.60 -27.71 6.36
N LYS A 374 13.62 -26.87 6.59
CA LYS A 374 13.41 -25.51 7.14
C LYS A 374 12.61 -24.63 6.19
N ALA A 375 12.79 -24.77 4.87
CA ALA A 375 11.98 -24.04 3.89
C ALA A 375 10.49 -24.46 3.97
N THR A 376 10.21 -25.75 4.14
CA THR A 376 8.84 -26.27 4.39
C THR A 376 8.27 -25.75 5.72
N GLU A 377 9.06 -25.74 6.79
CA GLU A 377 8.63 -25.23 8.12
C GLU A 377 8.29 -23.73 8.05
N ALA A 378 9.17 -22.93 7.44
CA ALA A 378 8.97 -21.49 7.27
C ALA A 378 7.77 -21.17 6.35
N ALA A 379 7.58 -21.93 5.26
CA ALA A 379 6.40 -21.79 4.41
C ALA A 379 5.10 -22.16 5.12
N THR A 380 5.13 -23.17 6.00
CA THR A 380 3.99 -23.55 6.84
C THR A 380 3.61 -22.43 7.82
N GLU A 381 4.59 -21.80 8.49
CA GLU A 381 4.31 -20.67 9.38
C GLU A 381 3.88 -19.41 8.61
N ALA A 382 4.44 -19.13 7.42
CA ALA A 382 3.97 -18.05 6.55
C ALA A 382 2.50 -18.22 6.15
N GLY A 383 2.11 -19.44 5.73
CA GLY A 383 0.73 -19.78 5.40
C GLY A 383 -0.23 -19.66 6.59
N LYS A 384 0.21 -20.09 7.78
CA LYS A 384 -0.55 -19.94 9.03
C LYS A 384 -0.71 -18.46 9.41
N LYS A 385 0.34 -17.63 9.30
CA LYS A 385 0.25 -16.19 9.59
C LYS A 385 -0.64 -15.43 8.59
N ALA A 386 -0.68 -15.87 7.33
CA ALA A 386 -1.63 -15.38 6.35
C ALA A 386 -3.08 -15.70 6.71
N GLN A 387 -3.37 -16.94 7.14
CA GLN A 387 -4.70 -17.31 7.65
C GLN A 387 -5.08 -16.53 8.92
N GLU A 388 -4.16 -16.44 9.89
CA GLU A 388 -4.39 -15.66 11.12
C GLU A 388 -4.73 -14.19 10.82
N ALA A 389 -4.15 -13.60 9.76
CA ALA A 389 -4.46 -12.23 9.33
C ALA A 389 -5.86 -12.11 8.71
N GLU A 390 -6.27 -13.08 7.89
CA GLU A 390 -7.62 -13.17 7.27
C GLU A 390 -8.73 -13.58 8.27
N GLU A 391 -8.37 -14.08 9.45
CA GLU A 391 -9.28 -14.26 10.57
C GLU A 391 -9.44 -12.96 11.37
N SER A 392 -8.34 -12.30 11.76
CA SER A 392 -8.42 -11.01 12.48
C SER A 392 -8.96 -9.85 11.64
N SER A 393 -8.88 -9.89 10.31
CA SER A 393 -9.48 -8.86 9.46
C SER A 393 -10.99 -8.78 9.64
N LYS A 394 -11.67 -9.92 9.78
CA LYS A 394 -13.14 -9.98 9.94
C LYS A 394 -13.57 -9.29 11.23
N GLU A 395 -12.88 -9.58 12.34
CA GLU A 395 -13.15 -8.97 13.64
C GLU A 395 -12.83 -7.46 13.66
N ALA A 396 -11.72 -7.05 13.03
CA ALA A 396 -11.33 -5.65 12.96
C ALA A 396 -12.22 -4.81 12.02
N GLU A 397 -12.70 -5.37 10.90
CA GLU A 397 -13.67 -4.72 10.01
C GLU A 397 -15.05 -4.55 10.66
N GLU A 398 -15.51 -5.51 11.46
CA GLU A 398 -16.81 -5.46 12.15
C GLU A 398 -16.83 -4.39 13.26
N LYS A 399 -15.75 -4.29 14.04
CA LYS A 399 -15.64 -3.30 15.13
C LYS A 399 -15.14 -1.92 14.69
N ALA A 400 -14.61 -1.80 13.46
CA ALA A 400 -13.89 -0.62 12.96
C ALA A 400 -12.71 -0.19 13.86
N GLU A 401 -11.98 -1.18 14.40
CA GLU A 401 -10.77 -0.99 15.21
C GLU A 401 -9.53 -0.68 14.35
N THR A 402 -8.34 -0.55 14.94
CA THR A 402 -7.12 -0.28 14.17
C THR A 402 -6.61 -1.53 13.44
N SER A 403 -5.89 -1.32 12.33
CA SER A 403 -5.33 -2.40 11.51
C SER A 403 -4.14 -3.13 12.13
N ASP A 404 -3.66 -2.71 13.31
CA ASP A 404 -2.38 -3.14 13.90
C ASP A 404 -2.30 -4.66 14.14
N ALA A 405 -3.40 -5.28 14.56
CA ALA A 405 -3.46 -6.73 14.79
C ALA A 405 -3.34 -7.56 13.50
N VAL A 406 -3.91 -7.06 12.39
CA VAL A 406 -3.80 -7.69 11.07
C VAL A 406 -2.40 -7.46 10.51
N LYS A 407 -1.89 -6.24 10.63
CA LYS A 407 -0.55 -5.85 10.20
C LYS A 407 0.55 -6.68 10.87
N GLY A 408 0.51 -6.84 12.19
CA GLY A 408 1.52 -7.62 12.92
C GLY A 408 1.60 -9.08 12.45
N LYS A 409 0.49 -9.63 11.95
CA LYS A 409 0.43 -10.97 11.34
C LYS A 409 0.92 -10.97 9.89
N ALA A 410 0.63 -9.91 9.11
CA ALA A 410 1.16 -9.73 7.76
C ALA A 410 2.69 -9.49 7.73
N ASP A 411 3.22 -8.73 8.69
CA ASP A 411 4.66 -8.55 8.92
C ASP A 411 5.33 -9.89 9.30
N ALA A 412 4.67 -10.72 10.14
CA ALA A 412 5.16 -12.05 10.48
C ALA A 412 5.15 -13.04 9.30
N ALA A 413 4.12 -12.98 8.44
CA ALA A 413 4.06 -13.77 7.21
C ALA A 413 5.19 -13.40 6.24
N GLU A 414 5.44 -12.09 6.04
CA GLU A 414 6.54 -11.58 5.19
C GLU A 414 7.91 -12.04 5.71
N LYS A 415 8.13 -12.04 7.03
CA LYS A 415 9.36 -12.55 7.65
C LYS A 415 9.55 -14.06 7.41
N ALA A 416 8.50 -14.85 7.61
CA ALA A 416 8.55 -16.30 7.39
C ALA A 416 8.77 -16.66 5.91
N ALA A 417 8.23 -15.88 4.97
CA ALA A 417 8.51 -16.01 3.54
C ALA A 417 9.98 -15.72 3.19
N GLY A 418 10.58 -14.71 3.82
CA GLY A 418 12.02 -14.44 3.70
C GLY A 418 12.89 -15.59 4.21
N GLU A 419 12.51 -16.20 5.33
CA GLU A 419 13.19 -17.37 5.89
C GLU A 419 13.05 -18.61 4.98
N ALA A 420 11.88 -18.83 4.38
CA ALA A 420 11.68 -19.88 3.38
C ALA A 420 12.55 -19.67 2.13
N LYS A 421 12.62 -18.44 1.61
CA LYS A 421 13.48 -18.05 0.47
C LYS A 421 14.97 -18.27 0.77
N LYS A 422 15.47 -17.82 1.94
CA LYS A 422 16.86 -18.07 2.36
C LYS A 422 17.16 -19.57 2.42
N ALA A 423 16.29 -20.36 3.05
CA ALA A 423 16.45 -21.81 3.15
C ALA A 423 16.38 -22.51 1.78
N SER A 424 15.56 -22.05 0.83
CA SER A 424 15.55 -22.58 -0.54
C SER A 424 16.89 -22.38 -1.23
N ILE A 425 17.43 -21.16 -1.21
CA ILE A 425 18.69 -20.87 -1.92
C ILE A 425 19.90 -21.53 -1.23
N GLU A 426 19.95 -21.58 0.11
CA GLU A 426 20.95 -22.39 0.83
C GLU A 426 20.90 -23.86 0.43
N THR A 427 19.70 -24.40 0.14
CA THR A 427 19.52 -25.77 -0.36
C THR A 427 20.05 -25.91 -1.79
N GLU A 428 19.71 -25.00 -2.70
CA GLU A 428 20.20 -25.00 -4.09
C GLU A 428 21.73 -24.91 -4.18
N ILE A 429 22.35 -24.01 -3.41
CA ILE A 429 23.82 -23.90 -3.35
C ILE A 429 24.44 -25.22 -2.85
N ALA A 430 23.82 -25.87 -1.86
CA ALA A 430 24.29 -27.16 -1.36
C ALA A 430 24.11 -28.32 -2.37
N VAL A 431 23.14 -28.24 -3.30
CA VAL A 431 23.06 -29.16 -4.46
C VAL A 431 24.30 -29.01 -5.34
N GLU A 432 24.71 -27.79 -5.67
CA GLU A 432 25.86 -27.54 -6.54
C GLU A 432 27.19 -27.92 -5.87
N VAL A 433 27.36 -27.67 -4.57
CA VAL A 433 28.51 -28.20 -3.81
C VAL A 433 28.51 -29.74 -3.85
N ALA A 434 27.37 -30.40 -3.62
CA ALA A 434 27.29 -31.87 -3.63
C ALA A 434 27.61 -32.48 -5.01
N LYS A 435 27.21 -31.83 -6.11
CA LYS A 435 27.60 -32.21 -7.48
C LYS A 435 29.11 -32.03 -7.70
N ALA A 436 29.66 -30.87 -7.30
CA ALA A 436 31.07 -30.54 -7.49
C ALA A 436 32.00 -31.49 -6.71
N GLU A 437 31.60 -31.97 -5.53
CA GLU A 437 32.31 -33.03 -4.80
C GLU A 437 32.41 -34.35 -5.58
N VAL A 438 31.31 -34.76 -6.24
CA VAL A 438 31.32 -35.98 -7.08
C VAL A 438 32.23 -35.80 -8.28
N LEU A 439 32.12 -34.67 -9.00
CA LEU A 439 33.01 -34.34 -10.13
C LEU A 439 34.48 -34.29 -9.73
N ASN A 440 34.82 -33.76 -8.54
CA ASN A 440 36.19 -33.71 -8.02
C ASN A 440 36.74 -35.12 -7.69
N ALA A 441 35.91 -36.00 -7.11
CA ALA A 441 36.32 -37.38 -6.86
C ALA A 441 36.51 -38.18 -8.16
N GLU A 442 35.65 -37.96 -9.16
CA GLU A 442 35.76 -38.60 -10.47
C GLU A 442 36.98 -38.09 -11.25
N VAL A 443 37.18 -36.77 -11.32
CA VAL A 443 38.30 -36.20 -12.10
C VAL A 443 39.67 -36.65 -11.57
N LYS A 444 39.82 -36.77 -10.24
CA LYS A 444 41.07 -37.23 -9.62
C LYS A 444 41.36 -38.69 -9.94
N LYS A 445 40.32 -39.54 -10.00
CA LYS A 445 40.46 -40.91 -10.49
C LYS A 445 40.84 -40.94 -11.97
N THR A 446 40.19 -40.13 -12.80
CA THR A 446 40.42 -40.06 -14.24
C THR A 446 41.83 -39.56 -14.61
N ALA A 447 42.34 -38.57 -13.89
CA ALA A 447 43.72 -38.08 -14.08
C ALA A 447 44.76 -39.12 -13.61
N GLN A 448 44.51 -39.83 -12.49
CA GLN A 448 45.38 -40.93 -12.04
C GLN A 448 45.40 -42.10 -13.03
N GLU A 449 44.26 -42.40 -13.68
CA GLU A 449 44.20 -43.41 -14.75
C GLU A 449 44.98 -42.95 -16.00
N ALA A 450 44.99 -41.66 -16.33
CA ALA A 450 45.83 -41.11 -17.41
C ALA A 450 47.34 -41.19 -17.10
N GLU A 451 47.75 -40.88 -15.88
CA GLU A 451 49.16 -41.01 -15.43
C GLU A 451 49.65 -42.47 -15.50
N ASN A 452 48.80 -43.41 -15.09
CA ASN A 452 49.07 -44.84 -15.23
C ASN A 452 49.16 -45.27 -16.70
N ASP A 453 48.21 -44.83 -17.54
CA ASP A 453 48.21 -45.16 -18.97
C ASP A 453 49.44 -44.59 -19.71
N ALA A 454 49.90 -43.39 -19.34
CA ALA A 454 51.15 -42.80 -19.85
C ALA A 454 52.40 -43.56 -19.36
N THR A 455 52.42 -43.98 -18.09
CA THR A 455 53.52 -44.80 -17.53
C THR A 455 53.64 -46.14 -18.26
N GLU A 456 52.52 -46.83 -18.50
CA GLU A 456 52.50 -48.05 -19.30
C GLU A 456 52.96 -47.80 -20.76
N ALA A 457 52.61 -46.67 -21.37
CA ALA A 457 53.07 -46.32 -22.72
C ALA A 457 54.60 -46.17 -22.78
N LYS A 458 55.18 -45.50 -21.78
CA LYS A 458 56.64 -45.33 -21.60
C LYS A 458 57.36 -46.67 -21.48
N GLU A 459 56.77 -47.63 -20.77
CA GLU A 459 57.30 -48.98 -20.69
C GLU A 459 57.28 -49.74 -22.02
N GLN A 460 56.33 -49.46 -22.94
CA GLN A 460 56.36 -50.11 -24.26
C GLN A 460 57.39 -49.46 -25.18
N ALA A 461 57.52 -48.13 -25.16
CA ALA A 461 58.53 -47.41 -25.94
C ALA A 461 59.96 -47.88 -25.61
N GLU A 462 60.30 -48.12 -24.34
CA GLU A 462 61.60 -48.70 -23.96
C GLU A 462 61.78 -50.16 -24.40
N LYS A 463 60.71 -50.95 -24.55
CA LYS A 463 60.77 -52.31 -25.12
C LYS A 463 60.98 -52.29 -26.64
N ALA A 464 60.24 -51.45 -27.37
CA ALA A 464 60.41 -51.26 -28.82
C ALA A 464 61.83 -50.75 -29.16
N LYS A 465 62.35 -49.83 -28.35
CA LYS A 465 63.74 -49.35 -28.39
C LYS A 465 64.78 -50.46 -28.17
N ALA A 466 64.56 -51.37 -27.21
CA ALA A 466 65.43 -52.51 -27.00
C ALA A 466 65.43 -53.46 -28.21
N ALA A 467 64.23 -53.78 -28.74
CA ALA A 467 64.07 -54.62 -29.93
C ALA A 467 64.75 -53.99 -31.18
N ALA A 468 64.64 -52.67 -31.35
CA ALA A 468 65.27 -51.96 -32.47
C ALA A 468 66.81 -51.98 -32.41
N GLU A 469 67.42 -51.86 -31.22
CA GLU A 469 68.87 -52.01 -31.06
C GLU A 469 69.32 -53.48 -31.23
N GLU A 470 68.54 -54.47 -30.76
CA GLU A 470 68.82 -55.89 -31.06
C GLU A 470 68.77 -56.16 -32.58
N ALA A 471 67.71 -55.74 -33.27
CA ALA A 471 67.54 -55.89 -34.72
C ALA A 471 68.70 -55.25 -35.50
N LYS A 472 69.10 -54.03 -35.11
CA LYS A 472 70.26 -53.31 -35.66
C LYS A 472 71.57 -54.08 -35.47
N THR A 473 71.90 -54.56 -34.27
CA THR A 473 73.13 -55.34 -34.06
C THR A 473 73.12 -56.71 -34.74
N HIS A 474 71.94 -57.23 -35.12
CA HIS A 474 71.82 -58.41 -35.97
C HIS A 474 71.99 -58.07 -37.46
N GLY A 475 71.43 -56.95 -37.93
CA GLY A 475 71.65 -56.42 -39.29
C GLY A 475 73.12 -56.08 -39.57
N GLU A 476 73.80 -55.42 -38.63
CA GLU A 476 75.23 -55.09 -38.72
C GLU A 476 76.12 -56.35 -38.80
N LYS A 477 75.73 -57.46 -38.15
CA LYS A 477 76.41 -58.77 -38.27
C LYS A 477 76.05 -59.52 -39.56
N ALA A 478 75.03 -59.09 -40.29
CA ALA A 478 74.48 -59.76 -41.46
C ALA A 478 74.96 -59.19 -42.82
N GLU A 479 76.02 -58.36 -42.83
CA GLU A 479 76.60 -57.67 -44.01
C GLU A 479 77.07 -58.58 -45.18
N LYS A 480 76.78 -59.88 -45.14
CA LYS A 480 77.00 -60.84 -46.24
C LYS A 480 75.71 -61.45 -46.83
N VAL A 481 74.50 -61.12 -46.33
CA VAL A 481 73.26 -61.81 -46.73
C VAL A 481 72.06 -60.87 -46.94
N GLY A 482 72.12 -60.07 -48.01
CA GLY A 482 70.93 -59.60 -48.76
C GLY A 482 70.06 -58.49 -48.14
N GLU A 483 69.33 -57.80 -49.02
CA GLU A 483 68.51 -56.61 -48.71
C GLU A 483 67.43 -56.85 -47.63
N SER A 484 66.90 -58.08 -47.54
CA SER A 484 65.84 -58.45 -46.61
C SER A 484 66.22 -58.30 -45.12
N THR A 485 67.50 -58.36 -44.77
CA THR A 485 67.94 -58.19 -43.38
C THR A 485 67.97 -56.72 -42.96
N LYS A 486 68.23 -55.81 -43.91
CA LYS A 486 68.18 -54.37 -43.67
C LYS A 486 66.75 -53.86 -43.49
N ALA A 487 65.81 -54.34 -44.31
CA ALA A 487 64.41 -53.94 -44.25
C ALA A 487 63.81 -54.10 -42.83
N HIS A 488 64.05 -55.24 -42.16
CA HIS A 488 63.59 -55.45 -40.78
C HIS A 488 64.27 -54.53 -39.75
N SER A 489 65.52 -54.10 -39.97
CA SER A 489 66.16 -53.10 -39.10
C SER A 489 65.60 -51.70 -39.31
N ASP A 490 65.21 -51.34 -40.54
CA ASP A 490 64.60 -50.05 -40.85
C ASP A 490 63.14 -49.99 -40.33
N GLU A 491 62.43 -51.13 -40.41
CA GLU A 491 61.06 -51.36 -39.87
C GLU A 491 61.03 -51.23 -38.35
N ALA A 492 61.84 -51.99 -37.61
CA ALA A 492 61.93 -51.91 -36.14
C ALA A 492 62.38 -50.53 -35.63
N GLN A 493 63.22 -49.81 -36.39
CA GLN A 493 63.56 -48.41 -36.07
C GLN A 493 62.41 -47.43 -36.31
N GLN A 494 61.44 -47.75 -37.17
CA GLN A 494 60.24 -46.94 -37.33
C GLN A 494 59.19 -47.27 -36.27
N GLU A 495 59.03 -48.53 -35.89
CA GLU A 495 58.19 -48.97 -34.77
C GLU A 495 58.63 -48.28 -33.46
N ASN A 496 59.92 -48.32 -33.12
CA ASN A 496 60.51 -47.59 -31.99
C ASN A 496 60.16 -46.08 -31.98
N LYS A 497 60.23 -45.39 -33.14
CA LYS A 497 59.82 -43.98 -33.24
C LYS A 497 58.31 -43.82 -32.99
N ASN A 498 57.48 -44.66 -33.61
CA ASN A 498 56.03 -44.61 -33.45
C ASN A 498 55.64 -44.83 -31.97
N ALA A 499 56.27 -45.80 -31.29
CA ALA A 499 56.05 -46.08 -29.88
C ALA A 499 56.52 -44.94 -28.97
N LYS A 500 57.69 -44.33 -29.27
CA LYS A 500 58.20 -43.16 -28.56
C LYS A 500 57.28 -41.94 -28.72
N ASP A 501 56.87 -41.61 -29.94
CA ASP A 501 56.03 -40.44 -30.23
C ASP A 501 54.62 -40.63 -29.60
N ALA A 502 54.11 -41.86 -29.59
CA ALA A 502 52.89 -42.21 -28.86
C ALA A 502 53.05 -42.10 -27.33
N SER A 503 54.19 -42.50 -26.76
CA SER A 503 54.50 -42.30 -25.34
C SER A 503 54.61 -40.83 -24.97
N GLU A 504 55.29 -40.01 -25.79
CA GLU A 504 55.43 -38.58 -25.53
C GLU A 504 54.08 -37.86 -25.60
N GLU A 505 53.18 -38.20 -26.55
CA GLU A 505 51.82 -37.65 -26.48
C GLU A 505 51.01 -38.20 -25.29
N ALA A 506 51.14 -39.49 -24.94
CA ALA A 506 50.45 -40.04 -23.76
C ALA A 506 50.84 -39.29 -22.46
N GLU A 507 52.13 -38.98 -22.26
CA GLU A 507 52.63 -38.18 -21.14
C GLU A 507 52.05 -36.76 -21.16
N ASN A 508 52.06 -36.08 -22.31
CA ASN A 508 51.45 -34.74 -22.45
C ASN A 508 49.94 -34.75 -22.12
N ARG A 509 49.20 -35.79 -22.55
CA ARG A 509 47.75 -35.91 -22.25
C ARG A 509 47.47 -36.26 -20.79
N ALA A 510 48.38 -36.93 -20.10
CA ALA A 510 48.28 -37.12 -18.65
C ALA A 510 48.47 -35.80 -17.91
N VAL A 511 49.39 -34.94 -18.36
CA VAL A 511 49.56 -33.57 -17.83
C VAL A 511 48.32 -32.71 -18.09
N ASP A 512 47.78 -32.69 -19.33
CA ASP A 512 46.50 -32.03 -19.66
C ASP A 512 45.38 -32.45 -18.68
N ALA A 513 45.27 -33.76 -18.38
CA ALA A 513 44.26 -34.30 -17.48
C ALA A 513 44.47 -33.89 -16.02
N LEU A 514 45.72 -33.81 -15.56
CA LEU A 514 46.08 -33.35 -14.21
C LEU A 514 45.84 -31.84 -14.03
N GLU A 515 46.20 -31.00 -15.02
CA GLU A 515 45.93 -29.55 -14.96
C GLU A 515 44.43 -29.25 -14.88
N GLU A 516 43.61 -29.88 -15.74
CA GLU A 516 42.17 -29.69 -15.69
C GLU A 516 41.53 -30.32 -14.43
N ALA A 517 42.12 -31.37 -13.85
CA ALA A 517 41.72 -31.89 -12.53
C ALA A 517 41.99 -30.89 -11.38
N TYR A 518 43.15 -30.22 -11.37
CA TYR A 518 43.42 -29.13 -10.41
C TYR A 518 42.46 -27.94 -10.61
N ALA A 519 42.06 -27.64 -11.85
CA ALA A 519 41.07 -26.61 -12.12
C ALA A 519 39.67 -26.96 -11.55
N VAL A 520 39.24 -28.24 -11.59
CA VAL A 520 38.02 -28.70 -10.93
C VAL A 520 38.09 -28.49 -9.42
N GLU A 521 39.21 -28.85 -8.77
CA GLU A 521 39.38 -28.66 -7.32
C GLU A 521 39.37 -27.18 -6.92
N ALA A 522 40.03 -26.32 -7.69
CA ALA A 522 40.02 -24.87 -7.48
C ALA A 522 38.60 -24.27 -7.64
N HIS A 523 37.77 -24.83 -8.53
CA HIS A 523 36.38 -24.40 -8.69
C HIS A 523 35.44 -24.96 -7.63
N LEU A 524 35.62 -26.20 -7.16
CA LEU A 524 34.93 -26.74 -5.97
C LEU A 524 35.19 -25.85 -4.74
N ALA A 525 36.42 -25.38 -4.56
CA ALA A 525 36.74 -24.44 -3.49
C ALA A 525 35.96 -23.11 -3.61
N ARG A 526 35.73 -22.60 -4.82
CA ARG A 526 34.87 -21.42 -5.05
C ARG A 526 33.40 -21.70 -4.72
N THR A 527 32.83 -22.83 -5.17
CA THR A 527 31.45 -23.22 -4.82
C THR A 527 31.28 -23.38 -3.30
N LYS A 528 32.29 -23.91 -2.59
CA LYS A 528 32.31 -23.95 -1.11
C LYS A 528 32.35 -22.56 -0.48
N ASN A 529 33.19 -21.66 -0.97
CA ASN A 529 33.28 -20.29 -0.45
C ASN A 529 31.96 -19.53 -0.66
N ALA A 530 31.30 -19.68 -1.81
CA ALA A 530 29.97 -19.14 -2.05
C ALA A 530 28.93 -19.70 -1.06
N ALA A 531 29.02 -21.01 -0.73
CA ALA A 531 28.20 -21.63 0.31
C ALA A 531 28.53 -21.17 1.75
N GLU A 532 29.73 -20.67 2.02
CA GLU A 532 30.06 -19.96 3.27
C GLU A 532 29.41 -18.57 3.27
N SER A 533 29.62 -17.79 2.19
CA SER A 533 29.05 -16.44 2.00
C SER A 533 27.54 -16.40 2.18
N ALA A 534 26.81 -17.37 1.61
CA ALA A 534 25.35 -17.47 1.72
C ALA A 534 24.85 -17.62 3.17
N LYS A 535 25.61 -18.28 4.05
CA LYS A 535 25.26 -18.41 5.47
C LYS A 535 25.34 -17.05 6.16
N SER A 536 26.44 -16.34 5.94
CA SER A 536 26.71 -15.00 6.50
C SER A 536 25.89 -13.87 5.88
N ALA A 537 25.35 -14.07 4.67
CA ALA A 537 24.54 -13.08 3.95
C ALA A 537 23.37 -12.58 4.81
N THR A 538 23.29 -11.25 4.90
CA THR A 538 22.38 -10.47 5.75
C THR A 538 21.13 -10.01 5.00
N ASP A 539 21.21 -9.86 3.68
CA ASP A 539 20.06 -9.60 2.79
C ASP A 539 19.94 -10.61 1.64
N MET A 540 18.83 -10.54 0.90
CA MET A 540 18.56 -11.44 -0.22
C MET A 540 19.47 -11.22 -1.44
N SER A 541 20.01 -10.02 -1.66
CA SER A 541 20.88 -9.73 -2.80
C SER A 541 22.31 -10.24 -2.59
N GLU A 542 22.81 -10.24 -1.37
CA GLU A 542 24.04 -10.98 -1.02
C GLU A 542 23.87 -12.49 -1.25
N LEU A 543 22.67 -12.99 -0.93
CA LEU A 543 22.35 -14.42 -0.97
C LEU A 543 22.05 -14.94 -2.40
N GLU A 544 21.45 -14.11 -3.25
CA GLU A 544 21.30 -14.35 -4.69
C GLU A 544 22.65 -14.32 -5.42
N LYS A 545 23.55 -13.38 -5.11
CA LYS A 545 24.92 -13.37 -5.67
C LYS A 545 25.70 -14.63 -5.30
N ALA A 546 25.61 -15.07 -4.04
CA ALA A 546 26.22 -16.32 -3.59
C ALA A 546 25.65 -17.55 -4.33
N LYS A 547 24.39 -17.51 -4.80
CA LYS A 547 23.81 -18.53 -5.67
C LYS A 547 24.41 -18.51 -7.07
N GLU A 548 24.51 -17.33 -7.67
CA GLU A 548 25.12 -17.14 -9.00
C GLU A 548 26.59 -17.60 -9.00
N GLU A 549 27.39 -17.14 -8.02
CA GLU A 549 28.79 -17.56 -7.85
C GLU A 549 28.96 -19.07 -7.67
N ALA A 550 28.06 -19.72 -6.92
CA ALA A 550 28.09 -21.17 -6.71
C ALA A 550 27.78 -21.94 -8.00
N ILE A 551 26.75 -21.50 -8.74
CA ILE A 551 26.31 -22.11 -10.01
C ILE A 551 27.40 -21.94 -11.08
N ASP A 552 27.96 -20.76 -11.25
CA ASP A 552 29.02 -20.51 -12.24
C ASP A 552 30.30 -21.28 -11.90
N ALA A 553 30.68 -21.33 -10.62
CA ALA A 553 31.82 -22.14 -10.19
C ALA A 553 31.61 -23.64 -10.49
N ALA A 554 30.42 -24.19 -10.22
CA ALA A 554 30.08 -25.58 -10.50
C ALA A 554 29.97 -25.89 -12.00
N ASN A 555 29.40 -24.98 -12.80
CA ASN A 555 29.35 -25.09 -14.26
C ASN A 555 30.75 -25.15 -14.88
N ILE A 556 31.68 -24.28 -14.43
CA ILE A 556 33.06 -24.30 -14.93
C ILE A 556 33.79 -25.56 -14.44
N ALA A 557 33.56 -26.04 -13.21
CA ALA A 557 34.08 -27.33 -12.75
C ALA A 557 33.61 -28.49 -13.66
N HIS A 558 32.34 -28.52 -14.07
CA HIS A 558 31.85 -29.55 -14.99
C HIS A 558 32.52 -29.48 -16.37
N GLN A 559 32.71 -28.28 -16.93
CA GLN A 559 33.44 -28.09 -18.19
C GLN A 559 34.91 -28.52 -18.09
N LYS A 560 35.55 -28.34 -16.92
CA LYS A 560 36.92 -28.79 -16.66
C LYS A 560 37.02 -30.31 -16.51
N TRP A 561 36.07 -30.95 -15.82
CA TRP A 561 35.96 -32.41 -15.73
C TRP A 561 35.78 -33.07 -17.11
N LEU A 562 34.97 -32.47 -18.00
CA LEU A 562 34.82 -32.94 -19.39
C LEU A 562 36.16 -32.96 -20.15
N LYS A 563 36.96 -31.89 -20.02
CA LYS A 563 38.28 -31.79 -20.67
C LYS A 563 39.29 -32.77 -20.12
N ALA A 564 39.38 -32.92 -18.80
CA ALA A 564 40.24 -33.91 -18.16
C ALA A 564 39.89 -35.34 -18.62
N THR A 565 38.59 -35.64 -18.77
CA THR A 565 38.08 -36.92 -19.27
C THR A 565 38.44 -37.16 -20.73
N GLN A 566 38.39 -36.11 -21.57
CA GLN A 566 38.84 -36.18 -22.95
C GLN A 566 40.36 -36.42 -23.05
N ALA A 567 41.16 -35.68 -22.29
CA ALA A 567 42.62 -35.84 -22.26
C ALA A 567 43.03 -37.26 -21.80
N ALA A 568 42.45 -37.76 -20.70
CA ALA A 568 42.67 -39.12 -20.22
C ALA A 568 42.28 -40.19 -21.26
N THR A 569 41.20 -39.97 -22.02
CA THR A 569 40.79 -40.87 -23.11
C THR A 569 41.85 -40.92 -24.22
N ILE A 570 42.42 -39.78 -24.61
CA ILE A 570 43.48 -39.73 -25.63
C ILE A 570 44.79 -40.34 -25.10
N ALA A 571 45.16 -40.11 -23.83
CA ALA A 571 46.32 -40.76 -23.20
C ALA A 571 46.25 -42.30 -23.33
N LYS A 572 45.06 -42.85 -23.08
CA LYS A 572 44.76 -44.27 -23.22
C LYS A 572 44.82 -44.80 -24.66
N GLU A 573 44.28 -44.05 -25.62
CA GLU A 573 44.40 -44.38 -27.05
C GLU A 573 45.88 -44.39 -27.50
N LYS A 574 46.68 -43.43 -27.00
CA LYS A 574 48.11 -43.34 -27.27
C LYS A 574 48.90 -44.47 -26.62
N LYS A 575 48.52 -44.93 -25.42
CA LYS A 575 49.09 -46.16 -24.83
C LYS A 575 48.88 -47.38 -25.72
N GLU A 576 47.65 -47.62 -26.18
CA GLU A 576 47.37 -48.79 -27.01
C GLU A 576 48.06 -48.67 -28.38
N ALA A 577 48.29 -47.46 -28.91
CA ALA A 577 49.15 -47.24 -30.07
C ALA A 577 50.63 -47.58 -29.79
N ALA A 578 51.19 -47.15 -28.66
CA ALA A 578 52.56 -47.44 -28.22
C ALA A 578 52.85 -48.92 -27.93
N LYS A 579 51.81 -49.76 -27.94
CA LYS A 579 51.80 -51.21 -27.67
C LYS A 579 51.55 -52.05 -28.94
N VAL A 580 51.18 -51.40 -30.03
CA VAL A 580 50.98 -52.00 -31.37
C VAL A 580 52.15 -51.67 -32.30
N ALA A 581 52.85 -50.57 -32.03
CA ALA A 581 54.26 -50.38 -32.35
C ALA A 581 55.18 -50.96 -31.25
#